data_AF-A0A920ULK8-F1
#
_entry.id   AF-A0A920ULK8-F1
#
_cell.length_a   1.000
_cell.length_b   1.000
_cell.length_c   1.000
_cell.angle_alpha   90.00
_cell.angle_beta   90.00
_cell.angle_gamma   90.00
#
_symmetry.space_group_name_H-M   'P 1'
#
loop_
_entity.id
_entity.type
_entity.pdbx_description
1 polymer ?
#
loop_
_entity_poly.entity_id
_entity_poly.type
_entity_poly.pdbx_seq_one_letter_code
_entity_poly.pdbx_strand_id
1 'polypeptide(L)' 'MDGIQFVEADSHGGLKSYYVRFSKGWEETLARCYFPNPYLDDDEKRTEFQDAKYQLFVSMKDKFVGKDGIVFVER' A
#
# COMPACT_ATOMS: atom_id res chain seq x y z
N MET A 1 -8.35 -2.56 -17.12
CA MET A 1 -8.49 -2.65 -15.64
C MET A 1 -8.14 -1.26 -15.17
N ASP A 2 -9.13 -0.49 -14.75
CA ASP A 2 -9.03 0.98 -14.84
C ASP A 2 -8.99 1.63 -13.43
N GLY A 3 -8.70 0.84 -12.40
CA GLY A 3 -8.73 1.25 -11.00
C GLY A 3 -7.60 0.64 -10.18
N ILE A 4 -6.36 0.87 -10.61
CA ILE A 4 -5.17 0.47 -9.85
C ILE A 4 -4.75 1.64 -8.96
N GLN A 5 -4.62 1.41 -7.65
CA GLN A 5 -4.28 2.44 -6.68
C GLN A 5 -3.18 1.95 -5.75
N PHE A 6 -2.11 2.71 -5.59
CA PHE A 6 -1.24 2.59 -4.43
C PHE A 6 -1.91 3.31 -3.27
N VAL A 7 -2.02 2.64 -2.13
CA VAL A 7 -2.75 3.15 -0.97
C VAL A 7 -1.88 3.10 0.27
N GLU A 8 -1.79 4.23 0.95
CA GLU A 8 -1.39 4.33 2.35
C GLU A 8 -2.66 4.65 3.15
N ALA A 9 -3.03 3.77 4.08
CA ALA A 9 -4.27 3.93 4.83
C ALA A 9 -4.07 3.68 6.32
N ASP A 10 -4.76 4.45 7.16
CA ASP A 10 -4.88 4.11 8.56
C ASP A 10 -5.54 2.74 8.74
N SER A 11 -5.01 1.98 9.69
CA SER A 11 -5.42 0.61 10.00
C SER A 11 -5.53 0.40 11.52
N HIS A 12 -5.97 -0.78 11.91
CA HIS A 12 -6.30 -1.06 13.31
C HIS A 12 -5.12 -0.82 14.25
N GLY A 13 -5.40 -0.24 15.41
CA GLY A 13 -4.38 0.07 16.42
C GLY A 13 -3.56 1.33 16.11
N GLY A 14 -3.93 2.17 15.15
CA GLY A 14 -3.14 3.37 14.82
C GLY A 14 -1.85 3.03 14.05
N LEU A 15 -1.84 1.91 13.35
CA LEU A 15 -0.82 1.56 12.37
C LEU A 15 -1.28 2.00 10.99
N LYS A 16 -0.35 2.21 10.07
CA LYS A 16 -0.66 2.39 8.65
C LYS A 16 -0.54 1.07 7.90
N SER A 17 -1.35 0.90 6.86
CA SER A 17 -1.29 -0.20 5.89
C SER A 17 -0.88 0.35 4.52
N TYR A 18 -0.01 -0.40 3.84
CA TYR A 18 0.56 -0.04 2.55
C TYR A 18 0.19 -1.14 1.55
N TYR A 19 -0.57 -0.83 0.50
CA TYR A 19 -1.03 -1.86 -0.44
C TYR A 19 -1.32 -1.31 -1.83
N VAL A 20 -1.35 -2.21 -2.83
CA VAL A 20 -1.94 -1.95 -4.14
C VAL A 20 -3.37 -2.46 -4.15
N ARG A 21 -4.33 -1.59 -4.44
CA ARG A 21 -5.73 -1.93 -4.70
C ARG A 21 -5.92 -2.09 -6.19
N PHE A 22 -6.61 -3.16 -6.54
CA PHE A 22 -7.03 -3.48 -7.90
C PHE A 22 -8.56 -3.46 -7.92
N SER A 23 -9.17 -2.64 -8.77
CA SER A 23 -10.63 -2.55 -8.89
C SER A 23 -11.13 -2.65 -10.33
N LYS A 24 -12.40 -3.07 -10.45
CA LYS A 24 -13.20 -2.95 -11.68
C LYS A 24 -13.91 -1.60 -11.61
N GLY A 25 -13.49 -0.65 -12.44
CA GLY A 25 -13.80 0.76 -12.19
C GLY A 25 -13.21 1.23 -10.86
N TRP A 26 -13.83 2.22 -10.19
CA TRP A 26 -13.33 2.78 -8.92
C TRP A 26 -13.99 2.21 -7.65
N GLU A 27 -15.17 1.59 -7.81
CA GLU A 27 -16.02 1.16 -6.68
C GLU A 27 -15.75 -0.28 -6.26
N GLU A 28 -15.68 -1.21 -7.22
CA GLU A 28 -15.60 -2.65 -6.93
C GLU A 28 -14.14 -3.10 -6.72
N THR A 29 -13.75 -3.38 -5.48
CA THR A 29 -12.43 -3.93 -5.18
C THR A 29 -12.34 -5.39 -5.59
N LEU A 30 -11.43 -5.71 -6.51
CA LEU A 30 -11.15 -7.08 -6.93
C LEU A 30 -10.05 -7.73 -6.08
N ALA A 31 -8.99 -6.98 -5.77
CA ALA A 31 -7.88 -7.47 -4.95
C ALA A 31 -7.17 -6.34 -4.18
N ARG A 32 -6.51 -6.74 -3.09
CA ARG A 32 -5.54 -5.92 -2.36
C ARG A 32 -4.27 -6.72 -2.15
N CYS A 33 -3.14 -6.15 -2.55
CA CYS A 33 -1.82 -6.74 -2.37
C CYS A 33 -1.05 -5.90 -1.36
N TYR A 34 -0.85 -6.44 -0.16
CA TYR A 34 -0.22 -5.73 0.96
C TYR A 34 1.30 -5.84 0.91
N PHE A 35 1.97 -4.74 1.25
CA PHE A 35 3.39 -4.71 1.54
C PHE A 35 3.61 -5.00 3.03
N PRO A 36 4.80 -5.50 3.41
CA PRO A 36 5.18 -5.61 4.81
C PRO A 36 5.05 -4.26 5.52
N ASN A 37 4.43 -4.26 6.70
CA ASN A 37 4.28 -3.04 7.48
C ASN A 37 5.64 -2.64 8.07
N PRO A 38 6.15 -1.42 7.82
CA PRO A 38 7.43 -0.97 8.36
C PRO A 38 7.44 -0.85 9.89
N TYR A 39 6.27 -0.85 10.55
CA TYR A 39 6.15 -0.82 12.01
C TYR A 39 5.90 -2.19 12.65
N LEU A 40 5.95 -3.28 11.87
CA LEU A 40 5.79 -4.64 12.36
C LEU A 40 7.03 -5.48 12.10
N ASP A 41 7.48 -6.21 13.12
CA ASP A 41 8.51 -7.25 12.96
C ASP A 41 7.93 -8.48 12.24
N ASP A 42 8.74 -9.53 12.13
CA ASP A 42 8.37 -10.73 11.38
C ASP A 42 7.36 -11.62 12.14
N ASP A 43 7.13 -11.34 13.43
CA ASP A 43 6.09 -11.96 14.28
C ASP A 43 4.79 -11.11 14.32
N GLU A 44 4.67 -10.08 13.48
CA GLU A 44 3.57 -9.10 13.48
C GLU A 44 3.45 -8.29 14.78
N LYS A 45 4.54 -8.14 15.54
CA LYS A 45 4.57 -7.28 16.73
C LYS A 45 5.07 -5.89 16.38
N ARG A 46 4.61 -4.90 17.15
CA ARG A 46 5.07 -3.51 16.98
C ARG A 46 6.55 -3.42 17.25
N THR A 47 7.23 -2.72 16.37
CA THR A 47 8.66 -2.44 16.48
C THR A 47 8.97 -1.04 15.95
N GLU A 48 10.24 -0.66 16.00
CA GLU A 48 10.72 0.59 15.41
C GLU A 48 10.51 0.62 13.89
N PHE A 49 10.50 1.82 13.32
CA PHE A 49 10.33 1.98 11.88
C PHE A 49 11.46 1.29 11.09
N GLN A 50 11.08 0.38 10.19
CA GLN A 50 11.99 -0.35 9.32
C GLN A 50 11.97 0.25 7.91
N ASP A 51 12.94 1.12 7.60
CA ASP A 51 13.03 1.81 6.31
C ASP A 51 13.05 0.84 5.12
N ALA A 52 13.77 -0.27 5.22
CA ALA A 52 13.84 -1.27 4.16
C ALA A 52 12.44 -1.81 3.74
N LYS A 53 11.53 -2.02 4.70
CA LYS A 53 10.14 -2.45 4.42
C LYS A 53 9.34 -1.34 3.73
N TYR A 54 9.54 -0.08 4.15
CA TYR A 54 8.87 1.07 3.54
C TYR A 54 9.37 1.34 2.11
N GLN A 55 10.67 1.21 1.85
CA GLN A 55 11.26 1.42 0.52
C GLN A 55 10.73 0.45 -0.53
N LEU A 56 10.25 -0.75 -0.14
CA LEU A 56 9.58 -1.68 -1.06
C LEU A 56 8.28 -1.07 -1.62
N PHE A 57 7.49 -0.40 -0.77
CA PHE A 57 6.29 0.31 -1.20
C PHE A 57 6.64 1.52 -2.05
N VAL A 58 7.57 2.36 -1.59
CA VAL A 58 7.96 3.61 -2.28
C VAL A 58 8.51 3.34 -3.67
N SER A 59 9.45 2.42 -3.81
CA SER A 59 10.06 2.09 -5.11
C SER A 59 9.05 1.53 -6.11
N MET A 60 8.09 0.72 -5.65
CA MET A 60 7.02 0.21 -6.51
C MET A 60 6.05 1.33 -6.89
N LYS A 61 5.65 2.18 -5.95
CA LYS A 61 4.80 3.36 -6.19
C LYS A 61 5.42 4.27 -7.25
N ASP A 62 6.67 4.65 -7.07
CA ASP A 62 7.38 5.59 -7.94
C ASP A 62 7.57 5.05 -9.36
N LYS A 63 7.64 3.72 -9.50
CA LYS A 63 7.75 3.08 -10.81
C LYS A 63 6.44 3.17 -11.63
N PHE A 64 5.28 3.16 -10.98
CA PHE A 64 3.99 2.94 -11.63
C PHE A 64 3.01 4.11 -11.56
N VAL A 65 3.01 4.89 -10.47
CA VAL A 65 2.09 6.01 -10.32
C VAL A 65 2.32 7.05 -11.43
N GLY A 66 1.22 7.54 -12.01
CA GLY A 66 1.24 8.45 -13.15
C GLY A 66 1.28 7.77 -14.52
N LYS A 67 1.42 6.45 -14.58
CA LYS A 67 1.31 5.64 -15.81
C LYS A 67 -0.05 4.96 -15.86
N ASP A 68 -0.64 4.83 -17.03
CA ASP A 68 -1.84 4.01 -17.28
C ASP A 68 -3.02 4.29 -16.31
N GLY A 69 -3.16 5.53 -15.84
CA GLY A 69 -4.19 5.92 -14.88
C GLY A 69 -3.98 5.41 -13.44
N ILE A 70 -2.80 4.86 -13.12
CA ILE A 70 -2.43 4.40 -11.78
C ILE A 70 -2.20 5.61 -10.87
N VAL A 71 -2.88 5.64 -9.73
CA VAL A 71 -2.83 6.76 -8.78
C VAL A 71 -2.32 6.34 -7.41
N PHE A 72 -1.88 7.33 -6.64
CA PHE A 72 -1.60 7.18 -5.20
C PHE A 72 -2.73 7.82 -4.39
N VAL A 73 -3.12 7.18 -3.28
CA VAL A 73 -4.17 7.66 -2.39
C VAL A 73 -3.75 7.48 -0.93
N GLU A 74 -3.88 8.55 -0.15
CA GLU A 74 -3.79 8.51 1.32
C GLU A 74 -5.21 8.49 1.91
N ARG A 75 -5.47 7.62 2.90
CA ARG A 75 -6.79 7.44 3.52
C ARG A 75 -6.77 7.29 5.03
#